data_AF-A0AAV4DLR1-F1
#
_entry.id   AF-A0AAV4DLR1-F1
#
_cell.length_a   1.000
_cell.length_b   1.000
_cell.length_c   1.000
_cell.angle_alpha   90.00
_cell.angle_beta   90.00
_cell.angle_gamma   90.00
#
_symmetry.space_group_name_H-M   'P 1'
#
loop_
_entity.id
_entity.type
_entity.pdbx_description
1 polymer ?
#
loop_
_entity_poly.entity_id
_entity_poly.type
_entity_poly.pdbx_seq_one_letter_code
_entity_poly.pdbx_strand_id
1 'polypeptide(L)'
;MEILRTDQSVGLYDMIKHSKDKTNPVNPIRHWLLSSASKRLSSDGLNTLAYHRSNVLALPLYTWVQVRIDVEKVVMESKFFSIAQKKKMLQAFVPPRGNQTADPL
;
A
#
# COMPACT_ATOMS: atom_id res chain seq x y z
N MET A 1 -9.97 18.05 14.56
CA MET A 1 -8.93 17.01 14.63
C MET A 1 -7.63 17.72 14.86
N GLU A 2 -7.00 17.48 16.01
CA GLU A 2 -5.70 18.07 16.34
C GLU A 2 -4.63 17.00 16.22
N ILE A 3 -3.49 17.35 15.61
CA ILE A 3 -2.35 16.43 15.51
C ILE A 3 -1.42 16.76 16.66
N LEU A 4 -1.40 15.89 17.68
CA LEU A 4 -0.46 15.98 18.78
C LEU A 4 0.95 15.63 18.29
N ARG A 5 1.92 16.49 18.58
CA ARG A 5 3.33 16.28 18.25
C ARG A 5 4.17 16.44 19.51
N THR A 6 5.19 15.60 19.65
CA THR A 6 6.22 15.76 20.67
C THR A 6 7.07 17.00 20.38
N ASP A 7 7.80 17.46 21.40
CA ASP A 7 8.79 18.51 21.20
C ASP A 7 9.84 18.10 20.16
N GLN A 8 10.30 19.08 19.37
CA GLN A 8 11.24 18.87 18.26
C GLN A 8 12.61 18.38 18.74
N SER A 9 13.00 18.66 19.98
CA SER A 9 14.25 18.18 20.56
C SER A 9 14.23 16.70 20.96
N VAL A 10 13.03 16.10 21.10
CA VAL A 10 12.85 14.71 21.56
C VAL A 10 12.38 13.80 20.44
N GLY A 11 11.49 14.26 19.56
CA GLY A 11 10.84 13.47 18.51
C GLY A 11 11.68 13.25 17.25
N LEU A 12 13.01 13.16 17.37
CA LEU A 12 13.92 13.02 16.24
C LEU A 12 14.01 11.56 15.78
N TYR A 13 14.11 11.35 14.47
CA TYR A 13 14.24 10.03 13.86
C TYR A 13 15.21 10.08 12.68
N ASP A 14 15.99 9.01 12.52
CA ASP A 14 16.87 8.83 11.37
C ASP A 14 16.23 7.85 10.37
N MET A 15 16.07 8.30 9.12
CA MET A 15 15.60 7.44 8.05
C MET A 15 16.73 6.51 7.59
N ILE A 16 16.50 5.20 7.65
CA ILE A 16 17.38 4.23 7.00
C ILE A 16 17.36 4.49 5.48
N LYS A 17 18.53 4.81 4.92
CA LYS A 17 18.68 5.12 3.50
C LYS A 17 18.36 3.88 2.66
N HIS A 18 17.47 4.04 1.68
CA HIS A 18 17.11 3.01 0.71
C HIS A 18 17.14 3.59 -0.70
N SER A 19 17.49 2.76 -1.69
CA SER A 19 17.34 3.13 -3.10
C SER A 19 15.86 3.09 -3.50
N LYS A 20 15.52 3.75 -4.62
CA LYS A 20 14.16 3.67 -5.15
C LYS A 20 13.82 2.21 -5.46
N ASP A 21 12.79 1.70 -4.79
CA ASP A 21 12.28 0.36 -5.04
C ASP A 21 11.76 0.25 -6.48
N LYS A 22 12.40 -0.61 -7.27
CA LYS A 22 12.03 -0.84 -8.68
C LYS A 22 10.64 -1.47 -8.80
N THR A 23 10.17 -2.15 -7.76
CA THR A 23 8.88 -2.83 -7.73
C THR A 23 7.73 -1.91 -7.31
N ASN A 24 8.02 -0.68 -6.88
CA ASN A 24 7.04 0.31 -6.45
C ASN A 24 7.05 1.56 -7.35
N PRO A 25 6.41 1.49 -8.54
CA PRO A 25 6.33 2.63 -9.44
C PRO A 25 5.44 3.74 -8.88
N VAL A 26 5.65 4.96 -9.38
CA VAL A 26 4.82 6.10 -8.99
C VAL A 26 3.37 5.86 -9.42
N ASN A 27 2.43 5.96 -8.48
CA ASN A 27 1.01 5.79 -8.78
C ASN A 27 0.52 6.85 -9.78
N PRO A 28 0.00 6.45 -10.96
CA PRO A 28 -0.34 7.37 -12.05
C PRO A 28 -1.54 8.29 -11.75
N ILE A 29 -2.32 8.00 -10.70
CA ILE A 29 -3.49 8.79 -10.30
C ILE A 29 -3.29 9.50 -8.96
N ARG A 30 -2.04 9.64 -8.47
CA ARG A 30 -1.70 10.21 -7.15
C ARG A 30 -2.40 11.53 -6.84
N HIS A 31 -2.39 12.50 -7.76
CA HIS A 31 -3.01 13.81 -7.53
C HIS A 31 -4.53 13.70 -7.29
N TRP A 32 -5.18 12.81 -8.03
CA TRP A 32 -6.61 12.53 -7.83
C TRP A 32 -6.87 11.80 -6.51
N LEU A 33 -6.01 10.86 -6.12
CA LEU A 33 -6.14 10.15 -4.84
C LEU A 33 -6.10 11.13 -3.66
N LEU A 34 -5.20 12.12 -3.72
CA LEU A 34 -5.05 13.17 -2.71
C LEU A 34 -6.27 14.10 -2.69
N SER A 35 -6.71 14.59 -3.85
CA SER A 35 -7.84 15.53 -3.91
C SER A 35 -9.20 14.89 -3.58
N SER A 36 -9.35 13.59 -3.80
CA SER A 36 -10.58 12.83 -3.49
C SER A 36 -10.61 12.22 -2.08
N ALA A 37 -9.52 12.33 -1.31
CA ALA A 37 -9.36 11.62 -0.04
C ALA A 37 -10.52 11.87 0.93
N SER A 38 -10.90 13.13 1.18
CA SER A 38 -11.98 13.47 2.11
C SER A 38 -13.34 12.86 1.72
N LYS A 39 -13.60 12.66 0.42
CA LYS A 39 -14.84 12.05 -0.08
C LYS A 39 -14.85 10.53 0.11
N ARG A 40 -13.67 9.90 0.01
CA ARG A 40 -13.53 8.44 0.07
C ARG A 40 -13.29 7.93 1.48
N LEU A 41 -12.76 8.74 2.38
CA LEU A 41 -12.33 8.34 3.73
C LEU A 41 -13.37 7.55 4.53
N SER A 42 -14.66 7.90 4.42
CA SER A 42 -15.74 7.22 5.15
C SER A 42 -16.18 5.89 4.55
N SER A 43 -15.73 5.58 3.34
CA SER A 43 -16.24 4.44 2.54
C SER A 43 -15.13 3.55 1.96
N ASP A 44 -13.90 4.03 1.87
CA ASP A 44 -12.71 3.34 1.35
C ASP A 44 -11.67 3.27 2.49
N GLY A 45 -11.49 2.09 3.08
CA GLY A 45 -10.59 1.89 4.21
C GLY A 45 -10.81 0.57 4.93
N LEU A 46 -10.83 0.61 6.26
CA LEU A 46 -10.95 -0.59 7.11
C LEU A 46 -12.25 -1.37 6.85
N ASN A 47 -13.34 -0.67 6.51
CA ASN A 47 -14.64 -1.26 6.20
C ASN A 47 -14.69 -2.03 4.87
N THR A 48 -13.74 -1.78 3.96
CA THR A 48 -13.65 -2.43 2.64
C THR A 48 -12.34 -3.20 2.46
N LEU A 49 -11.56 -3.37 3.52
CA LEU A 49 -10.25 -4.01 3.48
C LEU A 49 -10.39 -5.50 3.12
N ALA A 50 -9.79 -5.91 1.99
CA ALA A 50 -9.80 -7.29 1.52
C ALA A 50 -8.36 -7.82 1.39
N TYR A 51 -8.06 -8.89 2.12
CA TYR A 51 -6.78 -9.58 2.08
C TYR A 51 -6.95 -11.04 2.52
N HIS A 52 -5.96 -11.87 2.20
CA HIS A 52 -5.88 -13.25 2.66
C HIS A 52 -4.63 -13.44 3.51
N ARG A 53 -4.80 -13.85 4.77
CA ARG A 53 -3.68 -14.15 5.67
C ARG A 53 -3.13 -15.54 5.37
N SER A 54 -1.89 -15.62 4.90
CA SER A 54 -1.26 -16.88 4.52
C SER A 54 -0.46 -17.52 5.66
N ASN A 55 0.16 -16.73 6.55
CA ASN A 55 0.97 -17.25 7.64
C ASN A 55 1.03 -16.27 8.82
N VAL A 56 1.21 -16.80 10.03
CA VAL A 56 1.48 -16.03 11.25
C VAL A 56 2.59 -16.73 12.02
N LEU A 57 3.71 -16.04 12.25
CA LEU A 57 4.84 -16.56 13.01
C LEU A 57 5.07 -15.67 14.23
N ALA A 58 5.00 -16.25 15.42
CA ALA A 58 5.44 -15.59 16.65
C ALA A 58 6.95 -15.82 16.80
N LEU A 59 7.74 -14.79 16.52
CA LEU A 59 9.20 -14.81 16.65
C LEU A 59 9.61 -14.09 17.94
N PRO A 60 10.82 -14.34 18.48
CA PRO A 60 11.21 -13.81 19.80
C PRO A 60 11.09 -12.29 19.97
N LEU A 61 11.24 -11.51 18.89
CA LEU A 61 11.22 -10.04 18.92
C LEU A 61 9.97 -9.42 18.27
N TYR A 62 9.23 -10.17 17.46
CA TYR A 62 8.09 -9.64 16.70
C TYR A 62 7.16 -10.76 16.21
N THR A 63 5.95 -10.39 15.82
CA THR A 63 5.04 -11.29 15.11
C THR A 63 5.04 -10.97 13.62
N TRP A 64 5.38 -11.96 12.80
CA TRP A 64 5.31 -11.83 11.35
C TRP A 64 3.94 -12.28 10.86
N VAL A 65 3.17 -11.37 10.28
CA VAL A 65 1.88 -11.68 9.64
C VAL A 65 2.04 -11.58 8.14
N GLN A 66 2.10 -12.72 7.46
CA GLN A 66 2.16 -12.76 6.01
C GLN A 66 0.75 -12.68 5.42
N VAL A 67 0.55 -11.71 4.53
CA VAL A 67 -0.73 -11.47 3.86
C VAL A 67 -0.54 -11.43 2.35
N ARG A 68 -1.57 -11.88 1.63
CA ARG A 68 -1.72 -11.71 0.18
C ARG A 68 -2.85 -10.73 -0.07
N ILE A 69 -2.59 -9.73 -0.91
CA ILE A 69 -3.58 -8.74 -1.34
C ILE A 69 -3.79 -8.95 -2.83
N ASP A 70 -5.01 -9.26 -3.23
CA ASP A 70 -5.39 -9.37 -4.64
C ASP A 70 -5.68 -7.97 -5.18
N VAL A 71 -4.65 -7.34 -5.75
CA VAL A 71 -4.71 -5.97 -6.26
C VAL A 71 -5.73 -5.84 -7.38
N GLU A 72 -5.84 -6.85 -8.25
CA GLU A 72 -6.78 -6.83 -9.37
C GLU A 72 -8.21 -6.81 -8.87
N LYS A 73 -8.54 -7.74 -7.97
CA LYS A 73 -9.86 -7.81 -7.34
C LYS A 73 -10.21 -6.52 -6.60
N VAL A 74 -9.31 -6.02 -5.74
CA VAL A 74 -9.54 -4.79 -4.95
C VAL A 74 -9.80 -3.58 -5.86
N VAL A 75 -9.00 -3.40 -6.91
CA VAL A 75 -9.16 -2.27 -7.83
C VAL A 75 -10.44 -2.40 -8.66
N MET A 76 -10.80 -3.61 -9.09
CA MET A 76 -11.99 -3.84 -9.92
C MET A 76 -13.29 -3.73 -9.14
N GLU A 77 -13.33 -4.23 -7.90
CA GLU A 77 -14.51 -4.15 -7.01
C GLU A 77 -14.73 -2.75 -6.44
N SER A 78 -13.69 -1.91 -6.39
CA SER A 78 -13.80 -0.53 -5.94
C SER A 78 -14.83 0.26 -6.75
N LYS A 79 -15.81 0.87 -6.06
CA LYS A 79 -16.82 1.74 -6.67
C LYS A 79 -16.33 3.19 -6.83
N PHE A 80 -15.14 3.50 -6.30
CA PHE A 80 -14.62 4.86 -6.21
C PHE A 80 -13.86 5.31 -7.46
N PHE A 81 -13.34 4.35 -8.22
CA PHE A 81 -12.50 4.63 -9.39
C PHE A 81 -13.31 4.49 -10.67
N SER A 82 -13.12 5.43 -11.60
CA SER A 82 -13.60 5.27 -12.97
C SER A 82 -12.88 4.12 -13.68
N ILE A 83 -13.47 3.60 -14.76
CA ILE A 83 -12.87 2.53 -15.57
C ILE A 83 -11.46 2.91 -16.04
N ALA A 84 -11.26 4.17 -16.44
CA ALA A 84 -9.96 4.68 -16.87
C ALA A 84 -8.93 4.70 -15.72
N GLN A 85 -9.36 5.05 -14.50
CA GLN A 85 -8.51 5.04 -13.33
C GLN A 85 -8.11 3.63 -12.92
N LYS A 86 -9.06 2.68 -12.91
CA LYS A 86 -8.79 1.26 -12.65
C LYS A 86 -7.74 0.72 -13.61
N LYS A 87 -7.91 0.96 -14.92
CA LYS A 87 -6.94 0.55 -15.94
C LYS A 87 -5.55 1.13 -15.70
N LYS A 88 -5.44 2.43 -15.39
CA LYS A 88 -4.15 3.08 -15.08
C LYS A 88 -3.49 2.48 -13.84
N MET A 89 -4.27 2.21 -12.78
CA MET A 89 -3.75 1.59 -11.56
C MET A 89 -3.24 0.18 -11.85
N LEU A 90 -4.04 -0.68 -12.49
CA LEU A 90 -3.64 -2.05 -12.81
C LEU A 90 -2.36 -2.09 -13.67
N GLN A 91 -2.25 -1.23 -14.68
CA GLN A 91 -1.04 -1.14 -15.50
C GLN A 91 0.21 -0.76 -14.70
N ALA A 92 0.07 0.04 -13.63
CA ALA A 92 1.18 0.40 -12.76
C ALA A 92 1.54 -0.71 -11.75
N PHE A 93 0.58 -1.56 -11.36
CA PHE A 93 0.80 -2.65 -10.41
C PHE A 93 1.25 -3.97 -11.05
N VAL A 94 1.24 -4.10 -12.38
CA VAL A 94 1.84 -5.25 -13.06
C VAL A 94 3.36 -5.10 -13.02
N PRO A 95 4.09 -5.91 -12.23
CA PRO A 95 5.54 -5.96 -12.37
C PRO A 95 5.87 -6.41 -13.80
N PRO A 96 6.95 -5.92 -14.42
CA PRO A 96 7.42 -6.52 -15.67
C PRO A 96 7.55 -8.03 -15.44
N ARG A 97 7.02 -8.84 -16.35
CA ARG A 97 7.20 -10.31 -16.34
C ARG A 97 8.70 -10.60 -16.51
N GLY A 98 9.43 -10.52 -15.41
CA GLY A 98 10.82 -10.89 -15.26
C GLY A 98 10.89 -11.92 -14.15
N ASN A 99 11.54 -13.05 -14.45
CA ASN A 99 11.66 -14.23 -13.61
C ASN A 99 11.84 -13.88 -12.13
N GLN A 100 10.83 -14.16 -11.31
CA GLN A 100 10.99 -14.23 -9.86
C GLN A 100 11.80 -15.48 -9.55
N THR A 101 13.12 -15.41 -9.68
CA THR A 101 13.98 -16.30 -8.91
C THR A 101 13.75 -15.93 -7.45
N ALA A 102 13.19 -16.86 -6.69
CA ALA A 102 13.02 -16.72 -5.25
C ALA A 102 14.39 -16.37 -4.65
N ASP A 103 14.49 -15.22 -3.98
CA ASP A 103 15.63 -14.95 -3.11
C ASP A 103 15.64 -16.02 -2.02
N PRO A 104 16.73 -16.80 -1.87
CA PRO A 104 16.84 -17.73 -0.76
C PRO A 104 16.97 -16.94 0.54
N LEU A 105 16.30 -17.43 1.58
CA LEU A 105 16.41 -16.97 2.96
C LEU A 105 17.84 -17.10 3.49
#